data_AF-A0A661R7W8-F1
#
_entry.id   AF-A0A661R7W8-F1
#
_cell.length_a   1.000
_cell.length_b   1.000
_cell.length_c   1.000
_cell.angle_alpha   90.00
_cell.angle_beta   90.00
_cell.angle_gamma   90.00
#
_symmetry.space_group_name_H-M   'P 1'
#
loop_
_entity.id
_entity.type
_entity.pdbx_description
1 polymer ?
#
loop_
_entity_poly.entity_id
_entity_poly.type
_entity_poly.pdbx_seq_one_letter_code
_entity_poly.pdbx_strand_id
1 'polypeptide(L)'
;MEIPTARVLEDGEIRAGIAQAYPFRWFGGAMGILPGMEADFRVTELLNTEISKPGWENYGHYKDKALDLKYQILPESKLLPAIAIGAHDIHGTKLYKARYLVLSRQIFPFDFTIGIGGNRLRGKHSISLFDKLDIFEDYGIFGGVEIAAGDRLNLMAEYNPVEYEKDKQVVVPEGASSRFNFGLRFKLCEGINLGLSYQRGDELGMMLHVQTALGKPLRDKKPDHPLLAPVDTTPFRERNKKKMVDQIYNAIYRKGFRNVKVYTDGTDIVLEFENTRYLSDAKAIGRVLRTAFFYSPKDTRRLIVISKRLNLHVLRVSVARDVLSDFFQGKISPPVFSKFVDVKIADKKSKDKTGYTYSVKYRKKDLFLGFKPDFEPYLNDPSGFFKCRLSIKPFIKEYPWDGGIAYARYSLPFYSDISTSLPPAAEDAIRSDLVDYGGKGSTFDRLLFEQIGHITRRTFGRISMGYFEDMFAGIGGEVLTFLGDGKLALGIE
;
A
#
# COMPACT_ATOMS: atom_id res chain seq x y z
N MET A 1 -23.93 6.04 13.39
CA MET A 1 -23.65 7.12 14.34
C MET A 1 -23.03 8.24 13.53
N GLU A 2 -23.65 9.40 13.52
CA GLU A 2 -23.35 10.50 12.60
C GLU A 2 -22.54 11.63 13.22
N ILE A 3 -22.49 11.72 14.56
CA ILE A 3 -21.80 12.85 15.21
C ILE A 3 -20.28 12.67 15.18
N PRO A 4 -19.51 13.76 14.99
CA PRO A 4 -18.06 13.69 15.05
C PRO A 4 -17.57 13.54 16.49
N THR A 5 -16.34 13.02 16.64
CA THR A 5 -15.62 12.97 17.92
C THR A 5 -14.31 13.75 17.83
N ALA A 6 -13.68 14.03 18.97
CA ALA A 6 -12.39 14.70 19.01
C ALA A 6 -11.20 13.78 18.67
N ARG A 7 -11.46 12.50 18.36
CA ARG A 7 -10.43 11.53 18.01
C ARG A 7 -10.19 11.53 16.50
N VAL A 8 -8.93 11.36 16.16
CA VAL A 8 -8.39 11.31 14.80
C VAL A 8 -7.59 10.03 14.63
N LEU A 9 -7.50 9.55 13.40
CA LEU A 9 -6.53 8.54 12.96
C LEU A 9 -5.11 9.03 13.23
N GLU A 10 -4.25 8.13 13.69
CA GLU A 10 -2.83 8.44 13.86
C GLU A 10 -2.15 8.66 12.48
N ASP A 11 -0.99 9.32 12.50
CA ASP A 11 -0.20 9.55 11.29
C ASP A 11 0.11 8.23 10.56
N GLY A 12 -0.27 8.17 9.28
CA GLY A 12 -0.11 7.00 8.44
C GLY A 12 -1.17 5.92 8.66
N GLU A 13 -2.16 6.12 9.51
CA GLU A 13 -3.33 5.23 9.57
C GLU A 13 -4.32 5.53 8.45
N ILE A 14 -4.89 4.47 7.88
CA ILE A 14 -5.94 4.52 6.88
C ILE A 14 -7.16 3.73 7.36
N ARG A 15 -8.35 4.20 7.01
CA ARG A 15 -9.62 3.51 7.23
C ARG A 15 -10.41 3.50 5.93
N ALA A 16 -11.06 2.39 5.61
CA ALA A 16 -12.03 2.31 4.51
C ALA A 16 -13.25 1.54 4.97
N GLY A 17 -14.44 1.91 4.51
CA GLY A 17 -15.65 1.24 4.93
C GLY A 17 -16.87 1.54 4.07
N ILE A 18 -17.89 0.72 4.29
CA ILE A 18 -19.24 0.89 3.75
C ILE A 18 -20.22 0.97 4.91
N ALA A 19 -21.19 1.86 4.81
CA ALA A 19 -22.30 1.95 5.75
C ALA A 19 -23.62 2.16 5.00
N GLN A 20 -24.72 1.72 5.58
CA GLN A 20 -26.05 1.95 5.05
C GLN A 20 -27.03 2.19 6.20
N ALA A 21 -27.86 3.21 6.06
CA ALA A 21 -29.08 3.47 6.83
C ALA A 21 -29.99 4.26 5.89
N TYR A 22 -31.08 3.65 5.41
CA TYR A 22 -31.94 4.22 4.37
C TYR A 22 -32.32 5.67 4.70
N PRO A 23 -32.32 6.64 3.78
CA PRO A 23 -32.02 6.50 2.36
C PRO A 23 -30.51 6.58 2.03
N PHE A 24 -29.64 6.67 3.01
CA PHE A 24 -28.21 6.88 2.79
C PHE A 24 -27.43 5.57 2.72
N ARG A 25 -26.57 5.48 1.71
CA ARG A 25 -25.46 4.52 1.67
C ARG A 25 -24.15 5.27 1.51
N TRP A 26 -23.20 5.02 2.39
CA TRP A 26 -21.90 5.67 2.41
C TRP A 26 -20.80 4.70 2.00
N PHE A 27 -19.93 5.17 1.11
CA PHE A 27 -18.65 4.56 0.81
C PHE A 27 -17.57 5.53 1.25
N GLY A 28 -16.81 5.17 2.29
CA GLY A 28 -15.87 6.09 2.95
C GLY A 28 -14.44 5.59 2.94
N GLY A 29 -13.50 6.53 2.85
CA GLY A 29 -12.07 6.33 3.08
C GLY A 29 -11.51 7.48 3.90
N ALA A 30 -10.65 7.21 4.87
CA ALA A 30 -10.05 8.21 5.75
C ALA A 30 -8.56 7.94 5.94
N MET A 31 -7.79 9.00 6.20
CA MET A 31 -6.36 8.91 6.46
C MET A 31 -5.92 9.95 7.49
N GLY A 32 -5.10 9.52 8.45
CA GLY A 32 -4.27 10.42 9.25
C GLY A 32 -3.11 10.92 8.40
N ILE A 33 -3.22 12.15 7.89
CA ILE A 33 -2.25 12.73 6.94
C ILE A 33 -1.00 13.22 7.67
N LEU A 34 -1.21 13.83 8.84
CA LEU A 34 -0.18 14.37 9.73
C LEU A 34 -0.60 14.11 11.18
N PRO A 35 0.32 14.21 12.15
CA PRO A 35 -0.05 14.14 13.57
C PRO A 35 -1.18 15.12 13.90
N GLY A 36 -2.31 14.59 14.37
CA GLY A 36 -3.49 15.38 14.73
C GLY A 36 -4.41 15.75 13.56
N MET A 37 -4.10 15.40 12.31
CA MET A 37 -4.89 15.80 11.13
C MET A 37 -5.44 14.58 10.38
N GLU A 38 -6.76 14.51 10.29
CA GLU A 38 -7.50 13.47 9.57
C GLU A 38 -8.25 14.09 8.39
N ALA A 39 -8.19 13.41 7.24
CA ALA A 39 -9.04 13.72 6.10
C ALA A 39 -9.89 12.52 5.74
N ASP A 40 -11.17 12.76 5.47
CA ASP A 40 -12.13 11.74 5.07
C ASP A 40 -12.70 12.06 3.70
N PHE A 41 -12.74 11.07 2.83
CA PHE A 41 -13.42 11.10 1.55
C PHE A 41 -14.64 10.19 1.63
N ARG A 42 -15.81 10.69 1.27
CA ARG A 42 -17.03 9.87 1.21
C ARG A 42 -17.78 10.07 -0.09
N VAL A 43 -18.36 8.97 -0.58
CA VAL A 43 -19.44 9.00 -1.57
C VAL A 43 -20.72 8.62 -0.84
N THR A 44 -21.72 9.50 -0.90
CA THR A 44 -23.05 9.25 -0.32
C THR A 44 -24.04 9.00 -1.44
N GLU A 45 -24.58 7.79 -1.51
CA GLU A 45 -25.66 7.39 -2.40
C GLU A 45 -27.02 7.56 -1.71
N LEU A 46 -27.98 8.17 -2.42
CA LEU A 46 -29.34 8.44 -1.97
C LEU A 46 -30.30 7.43 -2.59
N LEU A 47 -30.58 6.35 -1.87
CA LEU A 47 -31.33 5.17 -2.35
C LEU A 47 -32.78 5.47 -2.74
N ASN A 48 -33.33 6.62 -2.33
CA ASN A 48 -34.67 7.06 -2.68
C ASN A 48 -34.70 8.18 -3.72
N THR A 49 -33.55 8.56 -4.28
CA THR A 49 -33.45 9.58 -5.32
C THR A 49 -32.79 8.99 -6.55
N GLU A 50 -33.55 8.75 -7.61
CA GLU A 50 -33.00 8.33 -8.91
C GLU A 50 -32.57 9.52 -9.77
N ILE A 51 -31.53 9.33 -10.58
CA ILE A 51 -31.14 10.30 -11.60
C ILE A 51 -31.93 10.03 -12.88
N SER A 52 -32.68 11.03 -13.34
CA SER A 52 -33.48 10.98 -14.57
C SER A 52 -33.13 12.08 -15.57
N LYS A 53 -31.98 12.73 -15.41
CA LYS A 53 -31.52 13.78 -16.35
C LYS A 53 -31.14 13.14 -17.70
N PRO A 54 -31.41 13.81 -18.84
CA PRO A 54 -30.98 13.35 -20.15
C PRO A 54 -29.48 12.98 -20.18
N GLY A 55 -29.16 11.77 -20.63
CA GLY A 55 -27.81 11.22 -20.70
C GLY A 55 -27.31 10.53 -19.42
N TRP A 56 -28.07 10.57 -18.33
CA TRP A 56 -27.76 9.96 -17.02
C TRP A 56 -28.82 8.95 -16.56
N GLU A 57 -29.70 8.53 -17.45
CA GLU A 57 -30.87 7.69 -17.12
C GLU A 57 -30.47 6.34 -16.52
N ASN A 58 -29.28 5.83 -16.87
CA ASN A 58 -28.74 4.57 -16.37
C ASN A 58 -27.77 4.73 -15.19
N TYR A 59 -27.59 5.95 -14.67
CA TYR A 59 -26.67 6.21 -13.55
C TYR A 59 -27.15 5.55 -12.23
N GLY A 60 -28.45 5.31 -12.12
CA GLY A 60 -29.13 4.82 -10.93
C GLY A 60 -29.38 5.94 -9.92
N HIS A 61 -29.14 5.66 -8.64
CA HIS A 61 -29.36 6.63 -7.56
C HIS A 61 -28.38 7.80 -7.58
N TYR A 62 -28.85 8.97 -7.15
CA TYR A 62 -28.05 10.17 -6.94
C TYR A 62 -26.91 9.88 -5.97
N LYS A 63 -25.72 10.39 -6.30
CA LYS A 63 -24.52 10.24 -5.49
C LYS A 63 -23.79 11.57 -5.38
N ASP A 64 -23.37 11.89 -4.17
CA ASP A 64 -22.56 13.08 -3.88
C ASP A 64 -21.21 12.70 -3.28
N LYS A 65 -20.18 13.47 -3.62
CA LYS A 65 -18.80 13.25 -3.17
C LYS A 65 -18.44 14.37 -2.21
N ALA A 66 -18.01 14.02 -1.01
CA ALA A 66 -17.60 14.98 0.00
C ALA A 66 -16.17 14.71 0.48
N LEU A 67 -15.48 15.80 0.78
CA LEU A 67 -14.21 15.81 1.48
C LEU A 67 -14.40 16.49 2.84
N ASP A 68 -14.08 15.78 3.90
CA ASP A 68 -14.11 16.26 5.27
C ASP A 68 -12.67 16.41 5.80
N LEU A 69 -12.48 17.37 6.70
CA LEU A 69 -11.19 17.62 7.34
C LEU A 69 -11.38 17.84 8.84
N LYS A 70 -10.55 17.19 9.65
CA LYS A 70 -10.57 17.28 11.11
C LYS A 70 -9.16 17.51 11.64
N TYR A 71 -9.03 18.45 12.55
CA TYR A 71 -7.78 18.76 13.24
C TYR A 71 -7.98 18.66 14.75
N GLN A 72 -7.27 17.72 15.38
CA GLN A 72 -7.18 17.58 16.82
C GLN A 72 -6.19 18.62 17.36
N ILE A 73 -6.76 19.65 17.98
CA ILE A 73 -6.02 20.76 18.60
C ILE A 73 -5.25 20.26 19.82
N LEU A 74 -5.91 19.44 20.64
CA LEU A 74 -5.35 18.89 21.86
C LEU A 74 -5.65 17.39 21.93
N PRO A 75 -4.64 16.52 22.03
CA PRO A 75 -4.87 15.11 22.31
C PRO A 75 -5.35 14.93 23.76
N GLU A 76 -6.08 13.86 24.01
CA GLU A 76 -6.52 13.53 25.36
C GLU A 76 -5.31 13.28 26.29
N SER A 77 -5.36 13.84 27.50
CA SER A 77 -4.33 13.66 28.52
C SER A 77 -4.96 13.19 29.84
N LYS A 78 -4.16 13.02 30.88
CA LYS A 78 -4.67 12.65 32.21
C LYS A 78 -5.68 13.67 32.76
N LEU A 79 -5.50 14.96 32.47
CA LEU A 79 -6.29 16.05 33.05
C LEU A 79 -7.26 16.70 32.06
N LEU A 80 -6.90 16.75 30.78
CA LEU A 80 -7.67 17.47 29.75
C LEU A 80 -8.32 16.50 28.77
N PRO A 81 -9.56 16.78 28.33
CA PRO A 81 -10.19 16.04 27.23
C PRO A 81 -9.45 16.28 25.91
N ALA A 82 -9.66 15.41 24.94
CA ALA A 82 -9.30 15.71 23.56
C ALA A 82 -10.18 16.85 23.02
N ILE A 83 -9.59 17.75 22.25
CA ILE A 83 -10.27 18.87 21.60
C ILE A 83 -9.97 18.80 20.11
N ALA A 84 -11.00 18.84 19.28
CA ALA A 84 -10.84 18.93 17.83
C ALA A 84 -11.80 19.96 17.22
N ILE A 85 -11.37 20.49 16.08
CA ILE A 85 -12.23 21.22 15.15
C ILE A 85 -12.32 20.43 13.86
N GLY A 86 -13.45 20.54 13.17
CA GLY A 86 -13.59 19.91 11.87
C GLY A 86 -14.60 20.60 10.99
N ALA A 87 -14.50 20.28 9.70
CA ALA A 87 -15.40 20.73 8.68
C ALA A 87 -15.76 19.56 7.77
N HIS A 88 -17.05 19.37 7.55
CA HIS A 88 -17.55 18.40 6.59
C HIS A 88 -17.84 19.09 5.26
N ASP A 89 -17.58 18.36 4.18
CA ASP A 89 -17.94 18.72 2.81
C ASP A 89 -17.40 20.10 2.40
N ILE A 90 -16.08 20.24 2.48
CA ILE A 90 -15.37 21.50 2.22
C ILE A 90 -15.21 21.80 0.71
N HIS A 91 -15.45 20.81 -0.15
CA HIS A 91 -15.27 20.85 -1.60
C HIS A 91 -16.47 20.22 -2.32
N GLY A 92 -16.69 20.51 -3.60
CA GLY A 92 -17.79 19.95 -4.38
C GLY A 92 -19.12 20.68 -4.18
N THR A 93 -20.22 19.93 -4.08
CA THR A 93 -21.59 20.47 -4.01
C THR A 93 -21.93 21.09 -2.64
N LYS A 94 -21.19 20.69 -1.59
CA LYS A 94 -21.41 21.13 -0.21
C LYS A 94 -22.82 20.78 0.28
N LEU A 95 -23.32 19.60 -0.08
CA LEU A 95 -24.63 19.09 0.30
C LEU A 95 -24.70 18.81 1.80
N TYR A 96 -23.60 18.31 2.39
CA TYR A 96 -23.49 17.90 3.79
C TYR A 96 -22.59 18.81 4.62
N LYS A 97 -22.54 20.09 4.26
CA LYS A 97 -21.65 21.08 4.87
C LYS A 97 -21.91 21.21 6.38
N ALA A 98 -20.87 21.01 7.18
CA ALA A 98 -20.89 21.22 8.62
C ALA A 98 -19.56 21.80 9.11
N ARG A 99 -19.58 22.49 10.24
CA ARG A 99 -18.38 22.91 10.98
C ARG A 99 -18.63 22.67 12.45
N TYR A 100 -17.63 22.20 13.18
CA TYR A 100 -17.81 21.87 14.59
C TYR A 100 -16.54 22.06 15.42
N LEU A 101 -16.76 22.22 16.72
CA LEU A 101 -15.78 22.05 17.78
C LEU A 101 -16.30 20.94 18.70
N VAL A 102 -15.43 20.00 19.05
CA VAL A 102 -15.83 18.80 19.80
C VAL A 102 -14.81 18.47 20.87
N LEU A 103 -15.34 17.99 21.99
CA LEU A 103 -14.62 17.49 23.15
C LEU A 103 -14.91 16.02 23.31
N SER A 104 -13.86 15.21 23.53
CA SER A 104 -14.04 13.80 23.88
C SER A 104 -13.20 13.42 25.10
N ARG A 105 -13.78 12.60 25.98
CA ARG A 105 -13.17 12.22 27.26
C ARG A 105 -13.49 10.76 27.58
N GLN A 106 -12.44 9.96 27.72
CA GLN A 106 -12.55 8.59 28.18
C GLN A 106 -12.44 8.52 29.71
N ILE A 107 -13.47 7.94 30.34
CA ILE A 107 -13.53 7.60 31.77
C ILE A 107 -14.01 6.16 31.83
N PHE A 108 -13.07 5.22 31.79
CA PHE A 108 -13.38 3.79 31.64
C PHE A 108 -14.48 3.32 32.61
N PRO A 109 -15.50 2.59 32.14
CA PRO A 109 -15.67 2.01 30.78
C PRO A 109 -16.33 2.93 29.75
N PHE A 110 -16.54 4.21 30.07
CA PHE A 110 -17.25 5.18 29.25
C PHE A 110 -16.30 6.03 28.40
N ASP A 111 -16.75 6.43 27.22
CA ASP A 111 -16.13 7.46 26.39
C ASP A 111 -17.19 8.48 25.98
N PHE A 112 -17.07 9.68 26.50
CA PHE A 112 -18.02 10.76 26.33
C PHE A 112 -17.59 11.68 25.20
N THR A 113 -18.56 12.18 24.44
CA THR A 113 -18.36 13.20 23.42
C THR A 113 -19.42 14.29 23.55
N ILE A 114 -19.01 15.55 23.49
CA ILE A 114 -19.90 16.70 23.45
C ILE A 114 -19.30 17.75 22.51
N GLY A 115 -20.13 18.37 21.69
CA GLY A 115 -19.67 19.37 20.75
C GLY A 115 -20.72 20.37 20.37
N ILE A 116 -20.24 21.44 19.73
CA ILE A 116 -21.06 22.47 19.11
C ILE A 116 -20.81 22.47 17.62
N GLY A 117 -21.87 22.61 16.82
CA GLY A 117 -21.79 22.52 15.36
C GLY A 117 -22.73 23.49 14.66
N GLY A 118 -22.27 24.04 13.53
CA GLY A 118 -23.05 24.93 12.68
C GLY A 118 -23.40 24.29 11.34
N ASN A 119 -24.21 24.98 10.53
CA ASN A 119 -24.81 24.46 9.29
C ASN A 119 -25.61 23.16 9.59
N ARG A 120 -25.30 22.02 8.95
CA ARG A 120 -26.05 20.77 9.13
C ARG A 120 -26.08 20.27 10.58
N LEU A 121 -25.09 20.62 11.41
CA LEU A 121 -25.03 20.27 12.83
C LEU A 121 -25.68 21.30 13.77
N ARG A 122 -26.29 22.38 13.24
CA ARG A 122 -26.96 23.41 14.05
C ARG A 122 -28.22 22.90 14.73
N GLY A 123 -29.04 22.14 14.00
CA GLY A 123 -30.34 21.68 14.49
C GLY A 123 -31.29 22.79 14.95
N LYS A 124 -32.34 22.37 15.66
CA LYS A 124 -33.48 23.23 16.04
C LYS A 124 -33.22 24.15 17.24
N HIS A 125 -32.39 23.72 18.18
CA HIS A 125 -32.20 24.40 19.46
C HIS A 125 -30.86 25.16 19.46
N SER A 126 -30.90 26.49 19.42
CA SER A 126 -29.77 27.34 19.80
C SER A 126 -29.62 27.35 21.32
N ILE A 127 -28.37 27.44 21.80
CA ILE A 127 -28.09 27.51 23.23
C ILE A 127 -28.25 28.97 23.67
N SER A 128 -29.34 29.27 24.37
CA SER A 128 -29.65 30.63 24.87
C SER A 128 -28.55 31.26 25.74
N LEU A 129 -27.64 30.47 26.32
CA LEU A 129 -26.48 30.98 27.06
C LEU A 129 -25.55 31.86 26.20
N PHE A 130 -25.54 31.66 24.87
CA PHE A 130 -24.71 32.42 23.93
C PHE A 130 -25.50 33.37 23.04
N ASP A 131 -26.84 33.31 23.05
CA ASP A 131 -27.72 34.24 22.33
C ASP A 131 -27.56 35.70 22.82
N LYS A 132 -27.05 35.93 24.04
CA LYS A 132 -26.77 37.28 24.57
C LYS A 132 -25.43 37.88 24.12
N LEU A 133 -24.55 37.08 23.53
CA LEU A 133 -23.20 37.50 23.20
C LEU A 133 -23.02 37.85 21.72
N ASP A 134 -24.02 37.72 20.85
CA ASP A 134 -23.95 37.97 19.38
C ASP A 134 -22.79 37.26 18.62
N ILE A 135 -22.01 36.42 19.31
CA ILE A 135 -20.79 35.79 18.78
C ILE A 135 -21.08 34.36 18.27
N PHE A 136 -22.18 33.73 18.68
CA PHE A 136 -22.46 32.31 18.45
C PHE A 136 -23.87 31.98 17.92
N GLU A 137 -24.59 32.93 17.28
CA GLU A 137 -25.99 32.77 16.85
C GLU A 137 -26.30 31.60 15.88
N ASP A 138 -25.31 30.78 15.49
CA ASP A 138 -25.44 29.76 14.45
C ASP A 138 -24.96 28.33 14.83
N TYR A 139 -24.90 27.99 16.11
CA TYR A 139 -24.43 26.67 16.58
C TYR A 139 -25.43 25.90 17.46
N GLY A 140 -25.52 24.59 17.23
CA GLY A 140 -26.28 23.64 18.04
C GLY A 140 -25.39 22.65 18.78
N ILE A 141 -25.98 21.95 19.75
CA ILE A 141 -25.29 20.91 20.54
C ILE A 141 -25.47 19.55 19.87
N PHE A 142 -24.40 18.76 19.86
CA PHE A 142 -24.46 17.32 19.70
C PHE A 142 -23.64 16.63 20.79
N GLY A 143 -23.90 15.35 21.04
CA GLY A 143 -23.14 14.61 22.02
C GLY A 143 -23.50 13.14 22.06
N GLY A 144 -22.67 12.33 22.69
CA GLY A 144 -22.87 10.91 22.79
C GLY A 144 -22.01 10.27 23.86
N VAL A 145 -22.35 9.03 24.16
CA VAL A 145 -21.60 8.17 25.08
C VAL A 145 -21.40 6.82 24.43
N GLU A 146 -20.19 6.30 24.59
CA GLU A 146 -19.83 4.95 24.24
C GLU A 146 -19.44 4.18 25.50
N ILE A 147 -19.83 2.91 25.58
CA ILE A 147 -19.57 2.02 26.72
C ILE A 147 -18.84 0.79 26.21
N ALA A 148 -17.63 0.53 26.71
CA ALA A 148 -16.90 -0.70 26.42
C ALA A 148 -17.49 -1.86 27.23
N ALA A 149 -18.28 -2.70 26.57
CA ALA A 149 -18.84 -3.93 27.12
C ALA A 149 -17.90 -5.12 26.84
N GLY A 150 -16.72 -5.10 27.48
CA GLY A 150 -15.63 -6.05 27.26
C GLY A 150 -14.68 -5.63 26.13
N ASP A 151 -13.86 -6.57 25.63
CA ASP A 151 -12.74 -6.25 24.73
C ASP A 151 -13.13 -6.10 23.25
N ARG A 152 -14.36 -6.51 22.89
CA ARG A 152 -14.80 -6.59 21.49
C ARG A 152 -16.12 -5.90 21.19
N LEU A 153 -16.88 -5.49 22.20
CA LEU A 153 -18.21 -4.92 22.03
C LEU A 153 -18.27 -3.54 22.67
N ASN A 154 -18.72 -2.55 21.90
CA ASN A 154 -18.94 -1.20 22.35
C ASN A 154 -20.40 -0.83 22.10
N LEU A 155 -21.09 -0.37 23.13
CA LEU A 155 -22.47 0.14 23.05
C LEU A 155 -22.40 1.65 22.88
N MET A 156 -23.25 2.24 22.04
CA MET A 156 -23.21 3.66 21.71
C MET A 156 -24.60 4.28 21.82
N ALA A 157 -24.66 5.50 22.31
CA ALA A 157 -25.84 6.37 22.24
C ALA A 157 -25.41 7.78 21.84
N GLU A 158 -26.11 8.42 20.89
CA GLU A 158 -25.84 9.79 20.49
C GLU A 158 -27.13 10.62 20.41
N TYR A 159 -27.01 11.91 20.67
CA TYR A 159 -27.97 12.94 20.32
C TYR A 159 -27.50 13.64 19.04
N ASN A 160 -28.26 13.48 17.96
CA ASN A 160 -27.99 14.06 16.65
C ASN A 160 -28.92 15.26 16.39
N PRO A 161 -28.38 16.49 16.24
CA PRO A 161 -29.19 17.68 16.02
C PRO A 161 -29.66 17.86 14.58
N VAL A 162 -29.20 17.05 13.62
CA VAL A 162 -29.52 17.24 12.19
C VAL A 162 -31.03 17.33 11.95
N GLU A 163 -31.44 18.33 11.17
CA GLU A 163 -32.80 18.53 10.65
C GLU A 163 -32.83 18.10 9.19
N TYR A 164 -33.02 16.80 8.95
CA TYR A 164 -32.93 16.19 7.61
C TYR A 164 -33.94 16.77 6.61
N GLU A 165 -35.09 17.23 7.12
CA GLU A 165 -36.14 17.90 6.36
C GLU A 165 -35.70 19.28 5.81
N LYS A 166 -34.60 19.84 6.31
CA LYS A 166 -34.00 21.11 5.87
C LYS A 166 -32.72 20.91 5.05
N ASP A 167 -32.33 19.66 4.76
CA ASP A 167 -31.18 19.40 3.89
C ASP A 167 -31.46 20.00 2.49
N LYS A 168 -30.42 20.52 1.84
CA LYS A 168 -30.53 21.11 0.48
C LYS A 168 -31.20 20.17 -0.53
N GLN A 169 -30.98 18.88 -0.35
CA GLN A 169 -31.68 17.81 -1.05
C GLN A 169 -32.46 17.03 0.00
N VAL A 170 -33.76 17.32 0.09
CA VAL A 170 -34.65 16.73 1.08
C VAL A 170 -34.92 15.28 0.69
N VAL A 171 -34.28 14.36 1.40
CA VAL A 171 -34.43 12.90 1.21
C VAL A 171 -35.09 12.20 2.39
N VAL A 172 -35.23 12.87 3.53
CA VAL A 172 -36.03 12.41 4.66
C VAL A 172 -37.03 13.53 4.99
N PRO A 173 -38.13 13.63 4.21
CA PRO A 173 -39.06 14.76 4.31
C PRO A 173 -39.81 14.81 5.64
N GLU A 174 -40.07 13.66 6.27
CA GLU A 174 -40.68 13.57 7.60
C GLU A 174 -39.72 14.00 8.73
N GLY A 175 -38.44 14.18 8.43
CA GLY A 175 -37.40 14.43 9.42
C GLY A 175 -37.12 13.22 10.30
N ALA A 176 -36.49 13.45 11.45
CA ALA A 176 -36.23 12.39 12.44
C ALA A 176 -37.30 12.40 13.54
N SER A 177 -37.97 11.27 13.77
CA SER A 177 -38.95 11.12 14.85
C SER A 177 -38.29 11.14 16.23
N SER A 178 -37.05 10.66 16.32
CA SER A 178 -36.18 10.75 17.50
C SER A 178 -34.82 11.33 17.11
N ARG A 179 -34.30 12.23 17.95
CA ARG A 179 -32.92 12.74 17.82
C ARG A 179 -31.89 11.86 18.51
N PHE A 180 -32.32 10.81 19.21
CA PHE A 180 -31.44 9.86 19.86
C PHE A 180 -31.23 8.63 18.98
N ASN A 181 -29.97 8.31 18.69
CA ASN A 181 -29.59 7.10 17.98
C ASN A 181 -28.82 6.17 18.91
N PHE A 182 -28.96 4.87 18.68
CA PHE A 182 -28.30 3.82 19.47
C PHE A 182 -27.49 2.92 18.55
N GLY A 183 -26.38 2.39 19.03
CA GLY A 183 -25.47 1.59 18.21
C GLY A 183 -24.72 0.53 18.97
N LEU A 184 -24.26 -0.47 18.22
CA LEU A 184 -23.38 -1.54 18.65
C LEU A 184 -22.19 -1.58 17.70
N ARG A 185 -20.98 -1.67 18.23
CA ARG A 185 -19.76 -1.89 17.44
C ARG A 185 -19.05 -3.13 17.93
N PHE A 186 -18.82 -4.06 17.02
CA PHE A 186 -18.15 -5.33 17.24
C PHE A 186 -16.79 -5.36 16.53
N LYS A 187 -15.72 -5.59 17.29
CA LYS A 187 -14.38 -5.86 16.75
C LYS A 187 -14.31 -7.33 16.32
N LEU A 188 -14.45 -7.59 15.01
CA LEU A 188 -14.39 -8.94 14.45
C LEU A 188 -12.97 -9.51 14.57
N CYS A 189 -11.98 -8.71 14.16
CA CYS A 189 -10.57 -8.97 14.35
C CYS A 189 -9.80 -7.64 14.38
N GLU A 190 -8.49 -7.71 14.53
CA GLU A 190 -7.66 -6.50 14.52
C GLU A 190 -7.78 -5.76 13.18
N GLY A 191 -8.19 -4.49 13.25
CA GLY A 191 -8.43 -3.66 12.08
C GLY A 191 -9.76 -3.89 11.37
N ILE A 192 -10.67 -4.78 11.81
CA ILE A 192 -11.99 -4.96 11.16
C ILE A 192 -13.12 -4.84 12.19
N ASN A 193 -14.03 -3.90 11.96
CA ASN A 193 -15.16 -3.64 12.83
C ASN A 193 -16.49 -3.67 12.08
N LEU A 194 -17.49 -4.30 12.69
CA LEU A 194 -18.89 -4.30 12.28
C LEU A 194 -19.69 -3.39 13.21
N GLY A 195 -20.47 -2.48 12.65
CA GLY A 195 -21.40 -1.61 13.36
C GLY A 195 -22.85 -1.94 13.02
N LEU A 196 -23.72 -1.93 14.02
CA LEU A 196 -25.17 -1.93 13.88
C LEU A 196 -25.71 -0.69 14.59
N SER A 197 -26.79 -0.12 14.09
CA SER A 197 -27.36 1.11 14.66
C SER A 197 -28.85 1.19 14.45
N TYR A 198 -29.54 1.88 15.34
CA TYR A 198 -30.91 2.32 15.21
C TYR A 198 -30.91 3.85 15.27
N GLN A 199 -31.36 4.48 14.19
CA GLN A 199 -31.20 5.90 13.93
C GLN A 199 -32.56 6.54 13.61
N ARG A 200 -32.71 7.84 13.90
CA ARG A 200 -33.88 8.68 13.59
C ARG A 200 -35.23 8.22 14.15
N GLY A 201 -35.22 7.20 15.00
CA GLY A 201 -36.40 6.63 15.64
C GLY A 201 -37.17 5.61 14.80
N ASP A 202 -36.66 5.23 13.63
CA ASP A 202 -37.32 4.30 12.73
C ASP A 202 -36.37 3.47 11.85
N GLU A 203 -35.11 3.86 11.71
CA GLU A 203 -34.19 3.24 10.74
C GLU A 203 -33.14 2.35 11.39
N LEU A 204 -32.91 1.16 10.80
CA LEU A 204 -31.78 0.31 11.14
C LEU A 204 -30.62 0.53 10.17
N GLY A 205 -29.43 0.74 10.71
CA GLY A 205 -28.21 0.90 9.93
C GLY A 205 -27.16 -0.15 10.24
N MET A 206 -26.29 -0.40 9.26
CA MET A 206 -25.13 -1.29 9.38
C MET A 206 -23.88 -0.62 8.79
N MET A 207 -22.72 -0.92 9.35
CA MET A 207 -21.42 -0.44 8.88
C MET A 207 -20.37 -1.55 8.94
N LEU A 208 -19.50 -1.63 7.94
CA LEU A 208 -18.29 -2.44 7.98
C LEU A 208 -17.11 -1.55 7.62
N HIS A 209 -16.07 -1.51 8.46
CA HIS A 209 -14.85 -0.80 8.12
C HIS A 209 -13.59 -1.59 8.46
N VAL A 210 -12.55 -1.33 7.67
CA VAL A 210 -11.20 -1.83 7.84
C VAL A 210 -10.28 -0.65 8.16
N GLN A 211 -9.45 -0.78 9.19
CA GLN A 211 -8.46 0.21 9.60
C GLN A 211 -7.08 -0.44 9.72
N THR A 212 -6.05 0.20 9.18
CA THR A 212 -4.67 -0.31 9.25
C THR A 212 -3.66 0.84 9.11
N ALA A 213 -2.42 0.61 9.55
CA ALA A 213 -1.33 1.55 9.33
C ALA A 213 -0.63 1.27 8.00
N LEU A 214 -0.36 2.33 7.22
CA LEU A 214 0.40 2.26 5.98
C LEU A 214 1.75 1.56 6.21
N GLY A 215 2.05 0.59 5.34
CA GLY A 215 3.29 -0.19 5.40
C GLY A 215 3.32 -1.29 6.47
N LYS A 216 2.34 -1.36 7.39
CA LYS A 216 2.17 -2.52 8.27
C LYS A 216 1.24 -3.53 7.59
N PRO A 217 1.68 -4.78 7.38
CA PRO A 217 0.78 -5.79 6.85
C PRO A 217 -0.32 -6.10 7.88
N LEU A 218 -1.54 -6.38 7.41
CA LEU A 218 -2.65 -6.86 8.27
C LEU A 218 -2.30 -8.13 9.06
N ARG A 219 -1.29 -8.87 8.60
CA ARG A 219 -0.77 -10.06 9.25
C ARG A 219 0.74 -10.08 9.20
N ASP A 220 1.36 -10.38 10.34
CA ASP A 220 2.81 -10.48 10.44
C ASP A 220 3.39 -11.51 9.46
N LYS A 221 4.50 -11.12 8.83
CA LYS A 221 5.27 -12.03 7.96
C LYS A 221 5.95 -13.08 8.83
N LYS A 222 5.91 -14.35 8.39
CA LYS A 222 6.63 -15.43 9.07
C LYS A 222 8.11 -15.07 9.22
N PRO A 223 8.71 -15.30 10.40
CA PRO A 223 10.13 -15.05 10.62
C PRO A 223 10.98 -15.95 9.72
N ASP A 224 12.03 -15.38 9.13
CA ASP A 224 13.01 -16.10 8.34
C ASP A 224 14.25 -16.39 9.20
N HIS A 225 14.21 -17.54 9.87
CA HIS A 225 15.22 -17.99 10.83
C HIS A 225 16.61 -18.12 10.18
N PRO A 226 17.71 -17.88 10.95
CA PRO A 226 19.06 -18.09 10.46
C PRO A 226 19.29 -19.57 10.09
N LEU A 227 20.28 -19.82 9.22
CA LEU A 227 20.68 -21.18 8.89
C LEU A 227 21.25 -21.85 10.14
N LEU A 228 20.67 -22.99 10.54
CA LEU A 228 21.24 -23.89 11.55
C LEU A 228 21.99 -25.00 10.80
N ALA A 229 23.28 -24.79 10.56
CA ALA A 229 24.16 -25.79 9.96
C ALA A 229 25.45 -25.88 10.79
N PRO A 230 26.05 -27.07 10.97
CA PRO A 230 27.36 -27.19 11.59
C PRO A 230 28.38 -26.32 10.88
N VAL A 231 29.16 -25.53 11.63
CA VAL A 231 30.23 -24.71 11.06
C VAL A 231 31.41 -25.61 10.75
N ASP A 232 31.65 -25.91 9.48
CA ASP A 232 32.84 -26.63 9.06
C ASP A 232 33.95 -25.62 8.74
N THR A 233 34.92 -25.51 9.65
CA THR A 233 36.03 -24.55 9.59
C THR A 233 37.33 -25.14 9.04
N THR A 234 37.31 -26.37 8.50
CA THR A 234 38.49 -27.03 7.92
C THR A 234 39.21 -26.12 6.92
N PRO A 235 40.55 -25.99 7.00
CA PRO A 235 41.34 -25.17 6.07
C PRO A 235 41.17 -25.55 4.61
N PHE A 236 41.43 -24.60 3.71
CA PHE A 236 41.33 -24.83 2.26
C PHE A 236 42.18 -26.01 1.77
N ARG A 237 43.37 -26.22 2.35
CA ARG A 237 44.30 -27.28 1.95
C ARG A 237 43.77 -28.69 2.20
N GLU A 238 42.95 -28.85 3.24
CA GLU A 238 42.41 -30.15 3.68
C GLU A 238 41.02 -30.42 3.11
N ARG A 239 40.48 -29.48 2.30
CA ARG A 239 39.07 -29.47 1.90
C ARG A 239 38.88 -29.68 0.41
N ASN A 240 37.84 -30.43 0.07
CA ASN A 240 37.35 -30.49 -1.30
C ASN A 240 36.66 -29.16 -1.67
N LYS A 241 37.40 -28.26 -2.33
CA LYS A 241 36.94 -26.94 -2.78
C LYS A 241 35.66 -27.03 -3.62
N LYS A 242 35.56 -28.04 -4.49
CA LYS A 242 34.40 -28.23 -5.39
C LYS A 242 33.13 -28.55 -4.61
N LYS A 243 33.21 -29.52 -3.70
CA LYS A 243 32.10 -29.86 -2.79
C LYS A 243 31.65 -28.66 -1.97
N MET A 244 32.58 -27.86 -1.47
CA MET A 244 32.30 -26.66 -0.68
C MET A 244 31.52 -25.60 -1.49
N VAL A 245 32.00 -25.21 -2.68
CA VAL A 245 31.29 -24.21 -3.49
C VAL A 245 29.92 -24.69 -3.95
N ASP A 246 29.76 -26.00 -4.20
CA ASP A 246 28.45 -26.60 -4.53
C ASP A 246 27.50 -26.62 -3.31
N GLN A 247 28.00 -26.86 -2.09
CA GLN A 247 27.20 -26.76 -0.86
C GLN A 247 26.71 -25.33 -0.60
N ILE A 248 27.60 -24.33 -0.76
CA ILE A 248 27.25 -22.92 -0.62
C ILE A 248 26.20 -22.53 -1.66
N TYR A 249 26.43 -22.91 -2.92
CA TYR A 249 25.46 -22.71 -4.01
C TYR A 249 24.08 -23.26 -3.64
N ASN A 250 24.02 -24.53 -3.19
CA ASN A 250 22.77 -25.19 -2.82
C ASN A 250 22.07 -24.51 -1.63
N ALA A 251 22.83 -24.07 -0.62
CA ALA A 251 22.28 -23.38 0.54
C ALA A 251 21.66 -22.02 0.17
N ILE A 252 22.30 -21.27 -0.73
CA ILE A 252 21.77 -20.00 -1.25
C ILE A 252 20.56 -20.24 -2.15
N TYR A 253 20.64 -21.21 -3.06
CA TYR A 253 19.54 -21.54 -3.97
C TYR A 253 18.28 -22.02 -3.23
N ARG A 254 18.42 -22.89 -2.22
CA ARG A 254 17.30 -23.37 -1.38
C ARG A 254 16.63 -22.24 -0.59
N LYS A 255 17.34 -21.15 -0.32
CA LYS A 255 16.77 -19.93 0.28
C LYS A 255 15.95 -19.10 -0.72
N GLY A 256 15.85 -19.51 -1.98
CA GLY A 256 15.01 -18.87 -2.99
C GLY A 256 15.67 -17.75 -3.77
N PHE A 257 17.01 -17.61 -3.66
CA PHE A 257 17.79 -16.72 -4.52
C PHE A 257 18.01 -17.36 -5.91
N ARG A 258 18.19 -16.53 -6.94
CA ARG A 258 18.35 -16.97 -8.34
C ARG A 258 19.70 -16.56 -8.91
N ASN A 259 20.01 -17.09 -10.10
CA ASN A 259 21.24 -16.80 -10.84
C ASN A 259 22.50 -16.91 -9.98
N VAL A 260 22.56 -17.94 -9.12
CA VAL A 260 23.62 -18.11 -8.13
C VAL A 260 24.88 -18.66 -8.80
N LYS A 261 26.04 -18.07 -8.49
CA LYS A 261 27.36 -18.56 -8.90
C LYS A 261 28.31 -18.45 -7.72
N VAL A 262 28.99 -19.53 -7.36
CA VAL A 262 29.97 -19.52 -6.26
C VAL A 262 31.31 -20.01 -6.78
N TYR A 263 32.38 -19.32 -6.45
CA TYR A 263 33.73 -19.72 -6.88
C TYR A 263 34.81 -19.24 -5.94
N THR A 264 35.96 -19.91 -5.97
CA THR A 264 37.10 -19.64 -5.08
C THR A 264 38.43 -19.96 -5.76
N ASP A 265 39.47 -19.21 -5.42
CA ASP A 265 40.88 -19.55 -5.72
C ASP A 265 41.54 -20.39 -4.61
N GLY A 266 40.83 -20.63 -3.51
CA GLY A 266 41.40 -21.23 -2.29
C GLY A 266 41.93 -20.22 -1.28
N THR A 267 41.64 -18.92 -1.47
CA THR A 267 41.91 -17.86 -0.49
C THR A 267 40.69 -16.98 -0.25
N ASP A 268 40.03 -16.54 -1.32
CA ASP A 268 38.78 -15.77 -1.27
C ASP A 268 37.61 -16.62 -1.79
N ILE A 269 36.40 -16.36 -1.26
CA ILE A 269 35.15 -16.95 -1.78
C ILE A 269 34.31 -15.84 -2.40
N VAL A 270 33.95 -16.00 -3.67
CA VAL A 270 33.10 -15.07 -4.41
C VAL A 270 31.73 -15.70 -4.64
N LEU A 271 30.67 -14.94 -4.35
CA LEU A 271 29.28 -15.35 -4.49
C LEU A 271 28.54 -14.31 -5.33
N GLU A 272 27.98 -14.74 -6.46
CA GLU A 272 27.07 -13.92 -7.26
C GLU A 272 25.65 -14.43 -7.08
N PHE A 273 24.67 -13.55 -6.94
CA PHE A 273 23.27 -13.95 -6.79
C PHE A 273 22.31 -12.83 -7.20
N GLU A 274 21.07 -13.20 -7.49
CA GLU A 274 19.96 -12.27 -7.74
C GLU A 274 18.92 -12.37 -6.61
N ASN A 275 18.53 -11.21 -6.08
CA ASN A 275 17.58 -11.12 -4.99
C ASN A 275 16.13 -11.14 -5.52
N THR A 276 15.47 -12.28 -5.34
CA THR A 276 14.07 -12.50 -5.73
C THR A 276 13.14 -12.69 -4.53
N ARG A 277 13.66 -12.53 -3.29
CA ARG A 277 12.91 -12.89 -2.07
C ARG A 277 12.72 -11.74 -1.09
N TYR A 278 13.70 -10.85 -0.94
CA TYR A 278 13.66 -9.79 0.07
C TYR A 278 13.49 -8.43 -0.59
N LEU A 279 12.70 -7.55 0.01
CA LEU A 279 12.55 -6.17 -0.46
C LEU A 279 13.84 -5.35 -0.38
N SER A 280 14.76 -5.72 0.53
CA SER A 280 16.03 -5.02 0.75
C SER A 280 17.20 -5.87 0.28
N ASP A 281 17.96 -5.35 -0.68
CA ASP A 281 19.19 -5.99 -1.17
C ASP A 281 20.27 -6.06 -0.10
N ALA A 282 20.37 -5.06 0.79
CA ALA A 282 21.29 -5.10 1.93
C ALA A 282 20.98 -6.29 2.88
N LYS A 283 19.69 -6.53 3.18
CA LYS A 283 19.26 -7.70 3.96
C LYS A 283 19.58 -9.01 3.23
N ALA A 284 19.37 -9.06 1.91
CA ALA A 284 19.70 -10.23 1.10
C ALA A 284 21.22 -10.53 1.12
N ILE A 285 22.06 -9.52 0.89
CA ILE A 285 23.52 -9.61 0.93
C ILE A 285 24.00 -10.11 2.29
N GLY A 286 23.49 -9.55 3.39
CA GLY A 286 23.83 -10.01 4.74
C GLY A 286 23.49 -11.49 4.98
N ARG A 287 22.35 -11.96 4.46
CA ARG A 287 21.96 -13.37 4.54
C ARG A 287 22.85 -14.28 3.70
N VAL A 288 23.26 -13.83 2.51
CA VAL A 288 24.21 -14.55 1.66
C VAL A 288 25.59 -14.62 2.33
N LEU A 289 26.10 -13.51 2.86
CA LEU A 289 27.35 -13.46 3.63
C LEU A 289 27.32 -14.41 4.82
N ARG A 290 26.25 -14.38 5.62
CA ARG A 290 26.08 -15.31 6.74
C ARG A 290 26.08 -16.76 6.28
N THR A 291 25.39 -17.06 5.18
CA THR A 291 25.36 -18.42 4.62
C THR A 291 26.76 -18.86 4.18
N ALA A 292 27.48 -18.00 3.45
CA ALA A 292 28.85 -18.26 3.03
C ALA A 292 29.80 -18.47 4.21
N PHE A 293 29.65 -17.68 5.28
CA PHE A 293 30.44 -17.79 6.50
C PHE A 293 30.38 -19.19 7.11
N PHE A 294 29.18 -19.78 7.25
CA PHE A 294 28.99 -21.12 7.83
C PHE A 294 29.74 -22.23 7.09
N TYR A 295 29.95 -22.09 5.79
CA TYR A 295 30.65 -23.08 4.96
C TYR A 295 32.11 -22.70 4.69
N SER A 296 32.55 -21.50 5.09
CA SER A 296 33.87 -20.98 4.75
C SER A 296 34.97 -21.53 5.68
N PRO A 297 36.10 -22.02 5.13
CA PRO A 297 37.31 -22.40 5.86
C PRO A 297 37.83 -21.31 6.80
N LYS A 298 38.48 -21.69 7.90
CA LYS A 298 39.04 -20.72 8.87
C LYS A 298 40.08 -19.79 8.26
N ASP A 299 40.81 -20.24 7.26
CA ASP A 299 41.85 -19.51 6.52
C ASP A 299 41.31 -18.72 5.32
N THR A 300 39.99 -18.56 5.20
CA THR A 300 39.40 -17.69 4.17
C THR A 300 39.72 -16.24 4.48
N ARG A 301 40.37 -15.57 3.55
CA ARG A 301 40.75 -14.17 3.69
C ARG A 301 39.52 -13.25 3.57
N ARG A 302 38.76 -13.36 2.47
CA ARG A 302 37.58 -12.51 2.22
C ARG A 302 36.39 -13.29 1.67
N LEU A 303 35.20 -12.85 2.10
CA LEU A 303 33.93 -13.20 1.48
C LEU A 303 33.49 -12.03 0.59
N ILE A 304 33.28 -12.30 -0.70
CA ILE A 304 32.95 -11.28 -1.71
C ILE A 304 31.58 -11.63 -2.30
N VAL A 305 30.61 -10.76 -2.11
CA VAL A 305 29.25 -10.91 -2.64
C VAL A 305 29.02 -9.91 -3.75
N ILE A 306 28.57 -10.41 -4.90
CA ILE A 306 28.16 -9.61 -6.06
C ILE A 306 26.65 -9.76 -6.22
N SER A 307 25.92 -8.69 -5.96
CA SER A 307 24.49 -8.63 -6.20
C SER A 307 24.23 -8.37 -7.68
N LYS A 308 23.26 -9.12 -8.23
CA LYS A 308 22.84 -9.03 -9.62
C LYS A 308 21.36 -8.69 -9.74
N ARG A 309 21.02 -8.12 -10.88
CA ARG A 309 19.64 -7.95 -11.35
C ARG A 309 19.60 -8.28 -12.84
N LEU A 310 18.71 -9.18 -13.28
CA LEU A 310 18.67 -9.67 -14.67
C LEU A 310 20.02 -10.23 -15.14
N ASN A 311 20.73 -10.90 -14.23
CA ASN A 311 22.12 -11.36 -14.40
C ASN A 311 23.18 -10.26 -14.67
N LEU A 312 22.83 -8.97 -14.57
CA LEU A 312 23.78 -7.85 -14.62
C LEU A 312 24.33 -7.55 -13.24
N HIS A 313 25.61 -7.20 -13.16
CA HIS A 313 26.32 -6.96 -11.91
C HIS A 313 26.05 -5.54 -11.38
N VAL A 314 25.53 -5.41 -10.15
CA VAL A 314 25.15 -4.10 -9.61
C VAL A 314 26.12 -3.65 -8.52
N LEU A 315 26.20 -4.43 -7.45
CA LEU A 315 26.99 -4.08 -6.26
C LEU A 315 27.93 -5.22 -5.88
N ARG A 316 29.16 -4.85 -5.52
CA ARG A 316 30.17 -5.72 -4.94
C ARG A 316 30.39 -5.33 -3.49
N VAL A 317 30.15 -6.28 -2.59
CA VAL A 317 30.38 -6.14 -1.15
C VAL A 317 31.44 -7.14 -0.73
N SER A 318 32.50 -6.70 -0.07
CA SER A 318 33.53 -7.60 0.45
C SER A 318 33.89 -7.32 1.89
N VAL A 319 34.08 -8.39 2.65
CA VAL A 319 34.42 -8.34 4.08
C VAL A 319 35.42 -9.44 4.41
N ALA A 320 36.34 -9.18 5.34
CA ALA A 320 37.22 -10.20 5.86
C ALA A 320 36.43 -11.22 6.70
N ARG A 321 36.78 -12.51 6.61
CA ARG A 321 36.03 -13.55 7.35
C ARG A 321 36.11 -13.34 8.86
N ASP A 322 37.28 -12.99 9.38
CA ASP A 322 37.50 -12.82 10.82
C ASP A 322 36.70 -11.64 11.39
N VAL A 323 36.64 -10.53 10.65
CA VAL A 323 35.77 -9.39 10.99
C VAL A 323 34.31 -9.82 11.06
N LEU A 324 33.84 -10.65 10.10
CA LEU A 324 32.47 -11.15 10.12
C LEU A 324 32.23 -12.11 11.30
N SER A 325 33.24 -12.91 11.66
CA SER A 325 33.22 -13.77 12.85
C SER A 325 33.08 -12.94 14.13
N ASP A 326 33.90 -11.89 14.30
CA ASP A 326 33.88 -11.01 15.45
C ASP A 326 32.56 -10.24 15.56
N PHE A 327 31.98 -9.83 14.43
CA PHE A 327 30.65 -9.21 14.39
C PHE A 327 29.56 -10.18 14.86
N PHE A 328 29.56 -11.43 14.38
CA PHE A 328 28.58 -12.42 14.80
C PHE A 328 28.74 -12.87 16.25
N GLN A 329 29.95 -12.76 16.82
CA GLN A 329 30.22 -13.01 18.23
C GLN A 329 29.95 -11.80 19.13
N GLY A 330 29.54 -10.65 18.57
CA GLY A 330 29.25 -9.43 19.32
C GLY A 330 30.49 -8.69 19.83
N LYS A 331 31.69 -9.04 19.36
CA LYS A 331 32.95 -8.37 19.75
C LYS A 331 33.10 -6.97 19.12
N ILE A 332 32.46 -6.75 17.96
CA ILE A 332 32.43 -5.44 17.30
C ILE A 332 30.99 -4.98 17.09
N SER A 333 30.76 -3.68 17.32
CA SER A 333 29.45 -3.06 17.13
C SER A 333 29.13 -2.82 15.65
N PRO A 334 27.84 -2.68 15.27
CA PRO A 334 27.46 -2.40 13.87
C PRO A 334 28.15 -1.18 13.23
N PRO A 335 28.32 -0.02 13.92
CA PRO A 335 29.05 1.14 13.36
C PRO A 335 30.54 0.88 13.12
N VAL A 336 31.15 0.00 13.92
CA VAL A 336 32.55 -0.41 13.71
C VAL A 336 32.63 -1.39 12.55
N PHE A 337 31.74 -2.39 12.51
CA PHE A 337 31.65 -3.35 11.42
C PHE A 337 31.50 -2.68 10.05
N SER A 338 30.66 -1.65 9.93
CA SER A 338 30.46 -0.94 8.65
C SER A 338 31.74 -0.32 8.09
N LYS A 339 32.72 0.03 8.92
CA LYS A 339 34.03 0.57 8.46
C LYS A 339 34.90 -0.49 7.79
N PHE A 340 34.66 -1.77 8.06
CA PHE A 340 35.41 -2.89 7.49
C PHE A 340 34.74 -3.52 6.25
N VAL A 341 33.53 -3.08 5.92
CA VAL A 341 32.80 -3.57 4.74
C VAL A 341 33.16 -2.69 3.54
N ASP A 342 33.81 -3.27 2.53
CA ASP A 342 34.12 -2.60 1.28
C ASP A 342 32.94 -2.75 0.31
N VAL A 343 32.25 -1.64 0.02
CA VAL A 343 31.11 -1.58 -0.91
C VAL A 343 31.52 -0.79 -2.15
N LYS A 344 31.43 -1.43 -3.32
CA LYS A 344 31.78 -0.84 -4.62
C LYS A 344 30.73 -1.19 -5.66
N ILE A 345 30.61 -0.36 -6.69
CA ILE A 345 29.87 -0.72 -7.91
C ILE A 345 30.59 -1.90 -8.55
N ALA A 346 29.87 -2.96 -8.89
CA ALA A 346 30.48 -4.15 -9.47
C ALA A 346 30.97 -3.88 -10.92
N ASP A 347 31.96 -4.64 -11.38
CA ASP A 347 32.39 -4.56 -12.79
C ASP A 347 31.33 -5.22 -13.68
N LYS A 348 31.29 -4.84 -14.96
CA LYS A 348 30.23 -5.25 -15.92
C LYS A 348 29.99 -6.77 -15.96
N LYS A 349 31.05 -7.57 -15.89
CA LYS A 349 31.01 -9.04 -15.83
C LYS A 349 32.25 -9.60 -15.13
N SER A 350 32.09 -10.69 -14.39
CA SER A 350 33.20 -11.54 -13.98
C SER A 350 33.63 -12.45 -15.14
N LYS A 351 34.84 -12.26 -15.66
CA LYS A 351 35.46 -13.26 -16.55
C LYS A 351 35.77 -14.51 -15.75
N ASP A 352 35.55 -15.70 -16.34
CA ASP A 352 35.99 -16.96 -15.74
C ASP A 352 37.53 -16.91 -15.65
N LYS A 353 38.03 -16.94 -14.42
CA LYS A 353 39.45 -16.92 -14.09
C LYS A 353 40.04 -18.32 -14.08
N THR A 354 41.24 -18.47 -14.63
CA THR A 354 42.06 -19.68 -14.55
C THR A 354 42.46 -19.96 -13.10
N GLY A 355 42.49 -21.23 -12.70
CA GLY A 355 42.85 -21.65 -11.33
C GLY A 355 41.71 -21.53 -10.29
N TYR A 356 40.53 -21.01 -10.65
CA TYR A 356 39.38 -20.95 -9.76
C TYR A 356 38.54 -22.24 -9.83
N THR A 357 38.03 -22.67 -8.68
CA THR A 357 37.04 -23.75 -8.57
C THR A 357 35.65 -23.14 -8.56
N TYR A 358 34.78 -23.59 -9.48
CA TYR A 358 33.42 -23.07 -9.65
C TYR A 358 32.36 -24.06 -9.15
N SER A 359 31.25 -23.53 -8.63
CA SER A 359 30.04 -24.30 -8.39
C SER A 359 29.42 -24.80 -9.68
N VAL A 360 28.52 -25.78 -9.61
CA VAL A 360 27.72 -26.22 -10.76
C VAL A 360 27.06 -25.00 -11.41
N LYS A 361 27.29 -24.81 -12.73
CA LYS A 361 26.58 -23.80 -13.52
C LYS A 361 25.16 -24.31 -13.77
N TYR A 362 24.21 -23.85 -12.97
CA TYR A 362 22.80 -24.03 -13.29
C TYR A 362 22.25 -22.70 -13.79
N ARG A 363 22.12 -22.57 -15.11
CA ARG A 363 21.31 -21.50 -15.72
C ARG A 363 19.92 -22.10 -15.91
N LYS A 364 18.98 -21.74 -15.04
CA LYS A 364 17.60 -22.14 -15.25
C LYS A 364 17.11 -21.48 -16.54
N LYS A 365 16.34 -22.21 -17.37
CA LYS A 365 15.46 -21.55 -18.34
C LYS A 365 14.43 -20.80 -17.52
N ASP A 366 14.62 -19.49 -17.41
CA ASP A 366 13.81 -18.59 -16.59
C ASP A 366 12.50 -18.25 -17.31
N LEU A 367 11.78 -19.29 -17.75
CA LEU A 367 10.41 -19.18 -18.22
C LEU A 367 9.48 -19.17 -17.01
N PHE A 368 8.75 -18.07 -16.86
CA PHE A 368 7.73 -17.90 -15.84
C PHE A 368 6.38 -17.86 -16.53
N LEU A 369 5.54 -18.81 -16.16
CA LEU A 369 4.13 -18.83 -16.51
C LEU A 369 3.34 -18.51 -15.27
N GLY A 370 2.33 -17.67 -15.42
CA GLY A 370 1.41 -17.35 -14.34
C GLY A 370 0.12 -16.80 -14.89
N PHE A 371 -0.81 -16.51 -13.99
CA PHE A 371 -2.02 -15.78 -14.32
C PHE A 371 -2.30 -14.78 -13.21
N LYS A 372 -2.92 -13.67 -13.59
CA LYS A 372 -3.34 -12.61 -12.68
C LYS A 372 -4.85 -12.46 -12.79
N PRO A 373 -5.64 -12.87 -11.78
CA PRO A 373 -7.01 -12.39 -11.65
C PRO A 373 -6.97 -10.86 -11.53
N ASP A 374 -7.77 -10.16 -12.33
CA ASP A 374 -7.78 -8.71 -12.38
C ASP A 374 -9.20 -8.18 -12.17
N PHE A 375 -9.27 -7.13 -11.36
CA PHE A 375 -10.48 -6.36 -11.10
C PHE A 375 -10.19 -4.92 -11.49
N GLU A 376 -10.88 -4.45 -12.53
CA GLU A 376 -10.71 -3.10 -13.06
C GLU A 376 -11.99 -2.30 -12.81
N PRO A 377 -12.02 -1.41 -11.81
CA PRO A 377 -13.16 -0.55 -11.57
C PRO A 377 -13.20 0.60 -12.58
N TYR A 378 -14.39 0.92 -13.06
CA TYR A 378 -14.67 2.12 -13.85
C TYR A 378 -15.81 2.87 -13.16
N LEU A 379 -15.50 4.06 -12.65
CA LEU A 379 -16.36 4.78 -11.72
C LEU A 379 -16.88 6.07 -12.33
N ASN A 380 -18.08 6.45 -11.92
CA ASN A 380 -18.69 7.75 -12.15
C ASN A 380 -18.93 8.08 -13.63
N ASP A 381 -19.37 7.09 -14.41
CA ASP A 381 -19.83 7.28 -15.79
C ASP A 381 -21.34 7.58 -15.82
N PRO A 382 -21.84 8.46 -16.71
CA PRO A 382 -23.26 8.76 -16.79
C PRO A 382 -24.15 7.54 -17.07
N SER A 383 -23.61 6.53 -17.74
CA SER A 383 -24.33 5.28 -18.01
C SER A 383 -24.22 4.24 -16.89
N GLY A 384 -23.64 4.59 -15.74
CA GLY A 384 -23.61 3.78 -14.51
C GLY A 384 -22.49 4.19 -13.56
N PHE A 385 -22.80 4.38 -12.28
CA PHE A 385 -21.80 4.89 -11.32
C PHE A 385 -20.67 3.93 -11.00
N PHE A 386 -20.97 2.64 -10.84
CA PHE A 386 -19.97 1.62 -10.56
C PHE A 386 -20.07 0.56 -11.62
N LYS A 387 -19.03 0.47 -12.44
CA LYS A 387 -18.84 -0.55 -13.46
C LYS A 387 -17.53 -1.26 -13.18
N CYS A 388 -17.39 -2.47 -13.67
CA CYS A 388 -16.15 -3.20 -13.53
C CYS A 388 -15.92 -4.19 -14.66
N ARG A 389 -14.64 -4.47 -14.89
CA ARG A 389 -14.20 -5.59 -15.70
C ARG A 389 -13.49 -6.60 -14.83
N LEU A 390 -13.92 -7.87 -14.95
CA LEU A 390 -13.28 -9.01 -14.32
C LEU A 390 -12.59 -9.83 -15.40
N SER A 391 -11.28 -10.00 -15.22
CA SER A 391 -10.42 -10.68 -16.19
C SER A 391 -9.52 -11.70 -15.53
N ILE A 392 -9.15 -12.72 -16.28
CA ILE A 392 -7.99 -13.56 -15.97
C ILE A 392 -6.91 -13.18 -16.98
N LYS A 393 -5.75 -12.77 -16.49
CA LYS A 393 -4.63 -12.35 -17.33
C LYS A 393 -3.48 -13.36 -17.27
N PRO A 394 -3.48 -14.44 -18.07
CA PRO A 394 -2.30 -15.28 -18.19
C PRO A 394 -1.11 -14.46 -18.70
N PHE A 395 0.07 -14.74 -18.17
CA PHE A 395 1.30 -14.11 -18.61
C PHE A 395 2.43 -15.11 -18.75
N ILE A 396 3.31 -14.80 -19.69
CA ILE A 396 4.59 -15.43 -19.92
C ILE A 396 5.68 -14.36 -19.75
N LYS A 397 6.70 -14.70 -18.97
CA LYS A 397 7.91 -13.90 -18.84
C LYS A 397 9.11 -14.79 -19.06
N GLU A 398 9.97 -14.42 -19.99
CA GLU A 398 11.21 -15.13 -20.28
C GLU A 398 12.40 -14.17 -20.23
N TYR A 399 13.55 -14.70 -19.82
CA TYR A 399 14.82 -13.99 -19.83
C TYR A 399 15.78 -14.71 -20.78
N PRO A 400 15.68 -14.44 -22.10
CA PRO A 400 16.36 -15.27 -23.10
C PRO A 400 17.90 -15.12 -23.04
N TRP A 401 18.40 -13.98 -22.55
CA TRP A 401 19.82 -13.74 -22.28
C TRP A 401 20.03 -12.68 -21.19
N ASP A 402 21.29 -12.31 -20.92
CA ASP A 402 21.63 -11.35 -19.87
C ASP A 402 21.00 -9.98 -20.16
N GLY A 403 20.16 -9.50 -19.24
CA GLY A 403 19.43 -8.25 -19.39
C GLY A 403 18.28 -8.25 -20.40
N GLY A 404 18.05 -9.35 -21.12
CA GLY A 404 16.92 -9.49 -22.04
C GLY A 404 15.65 -9.92 -21.29
N ILE A 405 14.52 -9.32 -21.61
CA ILE A 405 13.20 -9.65 -21.05
C ILE A 405 12.20 -9.73 -22.20
N ALA A 406 11.57 -10.89 -22.38
CA ALA A 406 10.39 -11.02 -23.22
C ALA A 406 9.18 -11.20 -22.30
N TYR A 407 8.16 -10.35 -22.45
CA TYR A 407 6.98 -10.36 -21.61
C TYR A 407 5.72 -10.25 -22.44
N ALA A 408 4.80 -11.19 -22.25
CA ALA A 408 3.46 -11.09 -22.79
C ALA A 408 2.44 -11.37 -21.69
N ARG A 409 1.40 -10.54 -21.63
CA ARG A 409 0.22 -10.71 -20.79
C ARG A 409 -0.99 -10.51 -21.65
N TYR A 410 -1.85 -11.51 -21.68
CA TYR A 410 -3.07 -11.50 -22.46
C TYR A 410 -4.27 -11.35 -21.54
N SER A 411 -5.21 -10.47 -21.84
CA SER A 411 -6.40 -10.21 -21.05
C SER A 411 -7.56 -11.05 -21.55
N LEU A 412 -8.10 -11.91 -20.69
CA LEU A 412 -9.30 -12.70 -20.94
C LEU A 412 -10.42 -12.22 -19.99
N PRO A 413 -11.17 -11.17 -20.37
CA PRO A 413 -12.33 -10.74 -19.61
C PRO A 413 -13.44 -11.79 -19.70
N PHE A 414 -13.98 -12.17 -18.55
CA PHE A 414 -15.15 -13.06 -18.46
C PHE A 414 -16.40 -12.28 -18.00
N TYR A 415 -16.22 -11.08 -17.47
CA TYR A 415 -17.29 -10.14 -17.18
C TYR A 415 -16.83 -8.72 -17.47
N SER A 416 -17.68 -7.93 -18.15
CA SER A 416 -17.52 -6.48 -18.25
C SER A 416 -18.89 -5.88 -18.50
N ASP A 417 -19.22 -4.85 -17.70
CA ASP A 417 -20.33 -3.92 -17.90
C ASP A 417 -19.83 -2.49 -18.21
N ILE A 418 -18.53 -2.34 -18.47
CA ILE A 418 -17.91 -1.06 -18.84
C ILE A 418 -18.49 -0.59 -20.18
N SER A 419 -19.09 0.59 -20.15
CA SER A 419 -19.63 1.31 -21.30
C SER A 419 -19.75 2.79 -20.93
N THR A 420 -19.92 3.65 -21.93
CA THR A 420 -20.15 5.07 -21.72
C THR A 420 -21.24 5.60 -22.64
N SER A 421 -22.00 6.59 -22.16
CA SER A 421 -22.90 7.42 -22.97
C SER A 421 -22.28 8.78 -23.32
N LEU A 422 -21.04 9.02 -22.91
CA LEU A 422 -20.30 10.22 -23.29
C LEU A 422 -19.98 10.20 -24.79
N PRO A 423 -19.89 11.37 -25.44
CA PRO A 423 -19.44 11.43 -26.82
C PRO A 423 -18.03 10.83 -26.94
N PRO A 424 -17.66 10.28 -28.13
CA PRO A 424 -16.32 9.79 -28.38
C PRO A 424 -15.27 10.83 -28.03
N ALA A 425 -14.13 10.36 -27.51
CA ALA A 425 -12.99 11.23 -27.28
C ALA A 425 -12.52 11.89 -28.59
N ALA A 426 -11.92 13.08 -28.49
CA ALA A 426 -11.28 13.71 -29.64
C ALA A 426 -10.16 12.80 -30.19
N GLU A 427 -9.88 12.88 -31.50
CA GLU A 427 -8.88 12.01 -32.14
C GLU A 427 -7.46 12.15 -31.56
N ASP A 428 -7.15 13.30 -30.96
CA ASP A 428 -5.87 13.62 -30.31
C ASP A 428 -5.90 13.43 -28.78
N ALA A 429 -7.00 12.91 -28.24
CA ALA A 429 -7.16 12.73 -26.81
C ALA A 429 -6.26 11.59 -26.29
N ILE A 430 -5.49 11.88 -25.25
CA ILE A 430 -4.61 10.90 -24.62
C ILE A 430 -5.38 10.21 -23.49
N ARG A 431 -5.62 8.90 -23.61
CA ARG A 431 -6.24 8.04 -22.58
C ARG A 431 -7.70 8.37 -22.24
N SER A 432 -8.40 9.13 -23.09
CA SER A 432 -9.81 9.48 -22.88
C SER A 432 -10.79 8.43 -23.42
N ASP A 433 -10.30 7.54 -24.28
CA ASP A 433 -10.97 6.44 -24.96
C ASP A 433 -10.83 5.10 -24.20
N LEU A 434 -10.48 5.14 -22.90
CA LEU A 434 -10.30 3.95 -22.05
C LEU A 434 -11.48 2.97 -22.12
N VAL A 435 -12.70 3.49 -22.30
CA VAL A 435 -13.93 2.71 -22.38
C VAL A 435 -13.92 1.75 -23.56
N ASP A 436 -13.34 2.15 -24.69
CA ASP A 436 -13.25 1.33 -25.91
C ASP A 436 -12.39 0.08 -25.69
N TYR A 437 -11.45 0.16 -24.75
CA TYR A 437 -10.59 -0.94 -24.33
C TYR A 437 -11.14 -1.71 -23.14
N GLY A 438 -12.21 -1.22 -22.49
CA GLY A 438 -12.85 -1.81 -21.30
C GLY A 438 -13.89 -2.90 -21.60
N GLY A 439 -14.15 -3.21 -22.86
CA GLY A 439 -15.17 -4.19 -23.26
C GLY A 439 -14.83 -5.66 -22.97
N LYS A 440 -15.64 -6.56 -23.53
CA LYS A 440 -15.46 -8.04 -23.46
C LYS A 440 -14.42 -8.58 -24.47
N GLY A 441 -13.79 -7.71 -25.25
CA GLY A 441 -12.74 -8.09 -26.19
C GLY A 441 -11.51 -8.62 -25.46
N SER A 442 -10.93 -9.70 -25.96
CA SER A 442 -9.64 -10.18 -25.47
C SER A 442 -8.52 -9.50 -26.25
N THR A 443 -7.47 -9.05 -25.54
CA THR A 443 -6.35 -8.32 -26.15
C THR A 443 -5.07 -8.51 -25.33
N PHE A 444 -3.92 -8.11 -25.89
CA PHE A 444 -2.68 -8.05 -25.15
C PHE A 444 -2.65 -6.82 -24.23
N ASP A 445 -2.81 -7.06 -22.93
CA ASP A 445 -2.56 -6.06 -21.87
C ASP A 445 -1.13 -5.53 -21.93
N ARG A 446 -0.17 -6.43 -22.19
CA ARG A 446 1.22 -6.09 -22.50
C ARG A 446 1.82 -7.11 -23.45
N LEU A 447 2.60 -6.63 -24.40
CA LEU A 447 3.45 -7.47 -25.25
C LEU A 447 4.72 -6.69 -25.55
N LEU A 448 5.75 -6.89 -24.73
CA LEU A 448 6.96 -6.09 -24.76
C LEU A 448 8.23 -6.93 -24.71
N PHE A 449 9.24 -6.41 -25.37
CA PHE A 449 10.61 -6.87 -25.29
C PHE A 449 11.48 -5.75 -24.71
N GLU A 450 12.32 -6.07 -23.73
CA GLU A 450 13.27 -5.13 -23.14
C GLU A 450 14.68 -5.69 -23.18
N GLN A 451 15.65 -4.81 -23.44
CA GLN A 451 17.06 -5.07 -23.27
C GLN A 451 17.65 -4.06 -22.29
N ILE A 452 18.16 -4.56 -21.18
CA ILE A 452 18.88 -3.76 -20.18
C ILE A 452 20.36 -4.16 -20.20
N GLY A 453 21.27 -3.22 -20.02
CA GLY A 453 22.70 -3.53 -20.01
C GLY A 453 23.58 -2.42 -19.44
N HIS A 454 24.83 -2.79 -19.15
CA HIS A 454 25.86 -1.81 -18.82
C HIS A 454 26.39 -1.12 -20.07
N ILE A 455 26.29 0.21 -20.11
CA ILE A 455 27.06 1.05 -21.04
C ILE A 455 28.48 1.23 -20.47
N THR A 456 28.57 1.60 -19.19
CA THR A 456 29.83 1.69 -18.44
C THR A 456 29.70 0.94 -17.10
N ARG A 457 30.71 1.00 -16.23
CA ARG A 457 30.62 0.46 -14.87
C ARG A 457 29.49 1.11 -14.06
N ARG A 458 29.20 2.39 -14.31
CA ARG A 458 28.22 3.19 -13.54
C ARG A 458 26.97 3.56 -14.34
N THR A 459 26.98 3.35 -15.66
CA THR A 459 25.90 3.72 -16.56
C THR A 459 25.21 2.48 -17.09
N PHE A 460 23.89 2.44 -16.93
CA PHE A 460 22.98 1.43 -17.43
C PHE A 460 22.12 2.03 -18.55
N GLY A 461 21.85 1.23 -19.57
CA GLY A 461 20.89 1.57 -20.62
C GLY A 461 19.77 0.54 -20.65
N ARG A 462 18.57 0.99 -21.00
CA ARG A 462 17.40 0.16 -21.29
C ARG A 462 16.85 0.57 -22.65
N ILE A 463 16.47 -0.40 -23.47
CA ILE A 463 15.65 -0.20 -24.67
C ILE A 463 14.45 -1.12 -24.52
N SER A 464 13.26 -0.58 -24.75
CA SER A 464 12.01 -1.33 -24.66
C SER A 464 11.18 -1.12 -25.93
N MET A 465 10.53 -2.17 -26.42
CA MET A 465 9.69 -2.12 -27.62
C MET A 465 8.46 -3.01 -27.46
N GLY A 466 7.32 -2.57 -27.99
CA GLY A 466 6.09 -3.35 -28.07
C GLY A 466 4.88 -2.59 -27.53
N TYR A 467 3.87 -3.33 -27.06
CA TYR A 467 2.68 -2.82 -26.39
C TYR A 467 2.95 -2.70 -24.88
N PHE A 468 3.03 -1.46 -24.40
CA PHE A 468 3.28 -1.15 -22.98
C PHE A 468 2.00 -1.21 -22.14
N GLU A 469 0.87 -0.94 -22.78
CA GLU A 469 -0.49 -1.02 -22.27
C GLU A 469 -1.47 -1.21 -23.46
N ASP A 470 -2.74 -1.48 -23.18
CA ASP A 470 -3.79 -1.75 -24.19
C ASP A 470 -3.85 -0.68 -25.30
N MET A 471 -3.55 0.57 -24.93
CA MET A 471 -3.72 1.76 -25.79
C MET A 471 -2.41 2.25 -26.43
N PHE A 472 -1.24 1.81 -25.95
CA PHE A 472 0.04 2.38 -26.38
C PHE A 472 1.07 1.31 -26.73
N ALA A 473 1.55 1.43 -27.97
CA ALA A 473 2.71 0.71 -28.47
C ALA A 473 3.80 1.68 -28.90
N GLY A 474 5.05 1.26 -28.81
CA GLY A 474 6.15 2.08 -29.28
C GLY A 474 7.51 1.50 -28.96
N ILE A 475 8.50 2.39 -28.98
CA ILE A 475 9.89 2.13 -28.62
C ILE A 475 10.30 3.22 -27.63
N GLY A 476 10.88 2.83 -26.51
CA GLY A 476 11.43 3.73 -25.49
C GLY A 476 12.87 3.36 -25.17
N GLY A 477 13.63 4.34 -24.68
CA GLY A 477 15.01 4.13 -24.30
C GLY A 477 15.37 4.95 -23.07
N GLU A 478 16.02 4.34 -22.09
CA GLU A 478 16.44 5.03 -20.88
C GLU A 478 17.93 4.85 -20.65
N VAL A 479 18.55 5.88 -20.07
CA VAL A 479 19.92 5.82 -19.59
C VAL A 479 19.95 6.30 -18.14
N LEU A 480 20.55 5.50 -17.26
CA LEU A 480 20.75 5.83 -15.85
C LEU A 480 22.23 5.77 -15.52
N THR A 481 22.79 6.83 -14.93
CA THR A 481 24.19 6.86 -14.48
C THR A 481 24.32 7.21 -13.00
N PHE A 482 25.13 6.45 -12.27
CA PHE A 482 25.48 6.75 -10.88
C PHE A 482 26.67 7.70 -10.80
N LEU A 483 26.51 8.78 -10.03
CA LEU A 483 27.53 9.79 -9.78
C LEU A 483 28.35 9.47 -8.52
N GLY A 484 29.65 9.81 -8.56
CA GLY A 484 30.56 9.61 -7.42
C GLY A 484 30.54 8.16 -6.90
N ASP A 485 30.31 8.00 -5.60
CA ASP A 485 30.23 6.69 -4.94
C ASP A 485 28.84 6.01 -5.04
N GLY A 486 27.94 6.55 -5.87
CA GLY A 486 26.60 5.99 -6.11
C GLY A 486 25.52 6.48 -5.14
N LYS A 487 25.73 7.62 -4.47
CA LYS A 487 24.70 8.28 -3.64
C LYS A 487 23.67 9.07 -4.45
N LEU A 488 24.03 9.46 -5.67
CA LEU A 488 23.18 10.21 -6.60
C LEU A 488 23.20 9.50 -7.95
N ALA A 489 22.07 9.51 -8.65
CA ALA A 489 21.97 9.03 -10.02
C ALA A 489 21.25 10.05 -10.90
N LEU A 490 21.63 10.12 -12.17
CA LEU A 490 20.96 10.92 -13.20
C LEU A 490 20.38 9.97 -14.24
N GLY A 491 19.11 10.19 -14.59
CA GLY A 491 18.37 9.41 -15.58
C GLY A 491 17.82 10.30 -16.69
N ILE A 492 17.79 9.78 -17.91
CA ILE A 492 17.05 10.35 -19.05
C ILE A 492 16.23 9.20 -19.65
N GLU A 493 14.97 9.47 -19.98
CA GLU A 493 14.01 8.59 -20.66
C GLU A 493 13.52 9.27 -21.96
#